data_AF-X8IRD0-F1
#
_entry.id   AF-X8IRD0-F1
#
_cell.length_a   1.000
_cell.length_b   1.000
_cell.length_c   1.000
_cell.angle_alpha   90.00
_cell.angle_beta   90.00
_cell.angle_gamma   90.00
#
_symmetry.space_group_name_H-M   'P 1'
#
loop_
_entity.id
_entity.type
_entity.pdbx_description
1 polymer ?
#
loop_
_entity_poly.entity_id
_entity_poly.type
_entity_poly.pdbx_seq_one_letter_code
_entity_poly.pdbx_strand_id
1 'polypeptide(L)'
;MKDFIKEGPTVTMFVPYDCNNCCPFCVNKDDYRDTSSFNLDRCYKALDLMDKVLPHNDVVLTGGEPLADLDALQDILNHIKDGHHVYINTTLPTNETQDIHKVAEVLNRNKDKISCINVSRHLKHYVKECSDGIFDLLEVPHRINCVVFQDANEPETKEKLLKVLDRFAGHEIQLRANYSKLTLDNVFDTEQDDLFRLISSIAEYKGQLEKELFRTGFLFQLDDSRITYHKTLPYSKINGRVGDIIIRQTGEIYDDWNNYGEELTLNSLTL
;
A
#
# COMPACT_ATOMS: atom_id res chain seq x y z
N MET A 1 5.79 -17.19 -6.01
CA MET A 1 4.61 -16.69 -5.28
C MET A 1 3.93 -17.89 -4.65
N LYS A 2 3.37 -17.76 -3.44
CA LYS A 2 2.57 -18.86 -2.88
C LYS A 2 1.29 -18.92 -3.73
N ASP A 3 1.06 -20.04 -4.41
CA ASP A 3 -0.04 -20.18 -5.39
C ASP A 3 -1.38 -20.49 -4.69
N PHE A 4 -1.84 -19.60 -3.81
CA PHE A 4 -3.22 -19.66 -3.34
C PHE A 4 -4.01 -18.46 -3.88
N ILE A 5 -5.28 -18.71 -4.17
CA ILE A 5 -6.20 -17.67 -4.64
C ILE A 5 -6.64 -16.90 -3.40
N LYS A 6 -6.55 -15.56 -3.46
CA LYS A 6 -7.07 -14.69 -2.41
C LYS A 6 -8.57 -14.94 -2.21
N GLU A 7 -8.97 -15.15 -0.96
CA GLU A 7 -10.36 -15.29 -0.54
C GLU A 7 -10.77 -14.10 0.35
N GLY A 8 -11.78 -13.35 -0.12
CA GLY A 8 -12.40 -12.28 0.69
C GLY A 8 -11.70 -10.92 0.64
N PRO A 9 -12.02 -10.02 1.60
CA PRO A 9 -11.48 -8.67 1.68
C PRO A 9 -10.02 -8.69 2.11
N THR A 10 -9.19 -7.76 1.63
CA THR A 10 -7.80 -7.62 2.14
C THR A 10 -7.82 -7.22 3.62
N VAL A 11 -6.95 -7.82 4.44
CA VAL A 11 -6.75 -7.36 5.83
C VAL A 11 -5.61 -6.36 5.84
N THR A 12 -5.89 -5.12 6.23
CA THR A 12 -4.87 -4.09 6.35
C THR A 12 -4.63 -3.73 7.80
N MET A 13 -3.40 -3.91 8.26
CA MET A 13 -2.98 -3.56 9.61
C MET A 13 -2.19 -2.27 9.63
N PHE A 14 -2.64 -1.34 10.47
CA PHE A 14 -1.90 -0.16 10.86
C PHE A 14 -0.95 -0.52 11.99
N VAL A 15 0.35 -0.34 11.74
CA VAL A 15 1.36 -0.71 12.72
C VAL A 15 1.23 0.14 14.00
N PRO A 16 1.35 -0.46 15.20
CA PRO A 16 1.14 0.24 16.47
C PRO A 16 2.37 1.05 16.91
N TYR A 17 2.96 1.79 15.97
CA TYR A 17 4.10 2.68 16.18
C TYR A 17 4.16 3.74 15.07
N ASP A 18 4.59 4.95 15.42
CA ASP A 18 4.57 6.10 14.50
C ASP A 18 5.80 6.17 13.59
N CYS A 19 5.69 6.95 12.52
CA CYS A 19 6.80 7.41 11.71
C CYS A 19 7.14 8.87 11.97
N ASN A 20 8.41 9.23 11.82
CA ASN A 20 8.82 10.64 11.89
C ASN A 20 8.47 11.44 10.62
N ASN A 21 7.81 10.82 9.63
CA ASN A 21 7.37 11.48 8.42
C ASN A 21 6.01 12.17 8.62
N CYS A 22 5.85 13.35 8.01
CA CYS A 22 4.61 14.14 8.01
C CYS A 22 4.14 14.37 6.58
N CYS A 23 3.85 13.29 5.84
CA CYS A 23 3.39 13.38 4.47
C CYS A 23 2.09 14.21 4.39
N PRO A 24 1.95 15.17 3.46
CA PRO A 24 0.75 16.00 3.36
C PRO A 24 -0.49 15.23 2.88
N PHE A 25 -0.29 14.01 2.38
CA PHE A 25 -1.36 13.11 1.95
C PHE A 25 -1.64 11.99 2.96
N CYS A 26 -0.94 11.95 4.10
CA CYS A 26 -1.22 10.95 5.13
C CYS A 26 -2.53 11.31 5.83
N VAL A 27 -3.60 10.62 5.47
CA VAL A 27 -4.93 10.80 6.09
C VAL A 27 -4.98 10.35 7.54
N ASN A 28 -4.02 9.53 7.98
CA ASN A 28 -4.03 8.93 9.31
C ASN A 28 -3.01 9.57 10.25
N LYS A 29 -2.25 10.60 9.83
CA LYS A 29 -1.17 11.14 10.68
C LYS A 29 -1.70 11.66 12.01
N ASP A 30 -2.94 12.14 12.03
CA ASP A 30 -3.61 12.62 13.25
C ASP A 30 -3.84 11.48 14.25
N ASP A 31 -4.19 10.27 13.78
CA ASP A 31 -4.34 9.06 14.61
C ASP A 31 -3.03 8.62 15.27
N TYR A 32 -1.89 9.06 14.72
CA TYR A 32 -0.56 8.74 15.23
C TYR A 32 0.05 9.81 16.13
N ARG A 33 -0.64 10.94 16.35
CA ARG A 33 -0.16 11.99 17.27
C ARG A 33 -0.25 11.58 18.74
N ASP A 34 -1.22 10.73 19.08
CA ASP A 34 -1.39 10.16 20.42
C ASP A 34 -1.24 8.64 20.35
N THR A 35 -0.08 8.15 20.80
CA THR A 35 0.26 6.73 20.78
C THR A 35 -0.12 6.00 22.07
N SER A 36 -0.78 6.67 23.03
CA SER A 36 -1.09 6.10 24.35
C SER A 36 -2.00 4.88 24.32
N SER A 37 -2.83 4.76 23.28
CA SER A 37 -3.76 3.65 23.07
C SER A 37 -3.18 2.52 22.22
N PHE A 38 -1.96 2.66 21.70
CA PHE A 38 -1.37 1.71 20.77
C PHE A 38 -1.05 0.40 21.50
N ASN A 39 -1.37 -0.72 20.87
CA ASN A 39 -1.26 -2.00 21.55
C ASN A 39 -0.99 -3.17 20.59
N LEU A 40 0.27 -3.60 20.56
CA LEU A 40 0.73 -4.68 19.69
C LEU A 40 0.08 -6.02 20.03
N ASP A 41 -0.12 -6.35 21.31
CA ASP A 41 -0.80 -7.58 21.73
C ASP A 41 -2.26 -7.63 21.25
N ARG A 42 -2.95 -6.49 21.18
CA ARG A 42 -4.30 -6.42 20.62
C ARG A 42 -4.29 -6.58 19.11
N CYS A 43 -3.31 -5.99 18.41
CA CYS A 43 -3.11 -6.23 16.98
C CYS A 43 -2.86 -7.73 16.68
N TYR A 44 -2.08 -8.43 17.51
CA TYR A 44 -1.89 -9.88 17.38
C TYR A 44 -3.19 -10.67 17.54
N LYS A 45 -4.02 -10.32 18.53
CA LYS A 45 -5.34 -10.95 18.70
C LYS A 45 -6.26 -10.69 17.50
N ALA A 46 -6.19 -9.50 16.92
CA ALA A 46 -6.93 -9.17 15.71
C ALA A 46 -6.44 -9.97 14.50
N LEU A 47 -5.13 -10.13 14.32
CA LEU A 47 -4.55 -11.00 13.29
C LEU A 47 -4.97 -12.46 13.48
N ASP A 48 -4.95 -12.98 14.72
CA ASP A 48 -5.40 -14.35 15.04
C ASP A 48 -6.87 -14.56 14.71
N LEU A 49 -7.70 -13.53 14.89
CA LEU A 49 -9.11 -13.57 14.53
C LEU A 49 -9.27 -13.55 13.00
N MET A 50 -8.56 -12.65 12.31
CA MET A 50 -8.60 -12.57 10.85
C MET A 50 -8.14 -13.85 10.17
N ASP A 51 -7.08 -14.49 10.66
CA ASP A 51 -6.63 -15.79 10.16
C ASP A 51 -7.71 -16.88 10.28
N LYS A 52 -8.46 -16.91 11.39
CA LYS A 52 -9.55 -17.88 11.56
C LYS A 52 -10.69 -17.67 10.58
N VAL A 53 -10.96 -16.42 10.20
CA VAL A 53 -12.08 -16.05 9.33
C VAL A 53 -11.67 -16.07 7.85
N LEU A 54 -10.43 -15.67 7.55
CA LEU A 54 -9.87 -15.46 6.22
C LEU A 54 -8.47 -16.10 6.13
N PRO A 55 -8.35 -17.44 6.18
CA PRO A 55 -7.07 -18.15 6.27
C PRO A 55 -6.19 -18.01 5.01
N HIS A 56 -6.78 -17.62 3.87
CA HIS A 56 -6.11 -17.50 2.57
C HIS A 56 -6.35 -16.13 1.95
N ASN A 57 -5.65 -15.12 2.44
CA ASN A 57 -5.95 -13.73 2.11
C ASN A 57 -4.69 -12.85 2.06
N ASP A 58 -4.84 -11.64 1.53
CA ASP A 58 -3.81 -10.61 1.56
C ASP A 58 -3.80 -9.90 2.92
N VAL A 59 -2.61 -9.79 3.51
CA VAL A 59 -2.33 -8.95 4.68
C VAL A 59 -1.42 -7.79 4.26
N VAL A 60 -1.86 -6.56 4.47
CA VAL A 60 -1.10 -5.35 4.15
C VAL A 60 -0.66 -4.68 5.45
N LEU A 61 0.64 -4.45 5.61
CA LEU A 61 1.22 -3.65 6.69
C LEU A 61 1.42 -2.21 6.21
N THR A 62 0.87 -1.24 6.94
CA THR A 62 0.91 0.19 6.57
C THR A 62 0.71 1.07 7.81
N GLY A 63 0.43 2.36 7.64
CA GLY A 63 0.08 3.27 8.73
C GLY A 63 1.18 4.30 8.95
N GLY A 64 1.74 4.36 10.16
CA GLY A 64 2.90 5.20 10.48
C GLY A 64 4.03 4.90 9.50
N GLU A 65 4.84 3.88 9.79
CA GLU A 65 5.85 3.35 8.87
C GLU A 65 6.28 1.97 9.36
N PRO A 66 5.93 0.87 8.67
CA PRO A 66 6.24 -0.47 9.14
C PRO A 66 7.72 -0.72 9.42
N LEU A 67 8.63 -0.05 8.70
CA LEU A 67 10.08 -0.19 8.88
C LEU A 67 10.70 0.81 9.88
N ALA A 68 9.89 1.58 10.62
CA ALA A 68 10.38 2.47 11.67
C ALA A 68 10.85 1.72 12.93
N ASP A 69 10.27 0.55 13.20
CA ASP A 69 10.66 -0.37 14.26
C ASP A 69 10.86 -1.78 13.66
N LEU A 70 12.11 -2.15 13.43
CA LEU A 70 12.46 -3.42 12.78
C LEU A 70 12.21 -4.64 13.67
N ASP A 71 12.32 -4.49 14.99
CA ASP A 71 12.08 -5.58 15.93
C ASP A 71 10.58 -5.87 16.02
N ALA A 72 9.76 -4.82 16.17
CA ALA A 72 8.31 -4.95 16.15
C ALA A 72 7.81 -5.49 14.80
N LEU A 73 8.38 -5.03 13.67
CA LEU A 73 8.06 -5.59 12.35
C LEU A 73 8.38 -7.08 12.27
N GLN A 74 9.54 -7.51 12.77
CA GLN A 74 9.91 -8.93 12.77
C GLN A 74 8.92 -9.76 13.59
N ASP A 75 8.50 -9.26 14.76
CA ASP A 75 7.51 -9.94 15.59
C ASP A 75 6.15 -10.03 14.91
N ILE A 76 5.71 -8.97 14.21
CA ILE A 76 4.50 -8.99 13.38
C ILE A 76 4.60 -10.04 12.27
N LEU A 77 5.71 -10.07 11.53
CA LEU A 77 5.93 -11.03 10.44
C LEU A 77 5.96 -12.47 10.95
N ASN A 78 6.52 -12.71 12.13
CA ASN A 78 6.51 -14.01 12.81
C ASN A 78 5.10 -14.42 13.25
N HIS A 79 4.26 -13.45 13.65
CA HIS A 79 2.90 -13.70 14.13
C HIS A 79 1.91 -13.99 13.00
N ILE A 80 2.06 -13.33 11.85
CA ILE A 80 1.23 -13.62 10.67
C ILE A 80 1.44 -15.08 10.28
N LYS A 81 0.36 -15.85 10.16
CA LYS A 81 0.43 -17.28 9.84
C LYS A 81 0.76 -17.52 8.37
N ASP A 82 1.10 -18.76 8.04
CA ASP A 82 1.28 -19.16 6.65
C ASP A 82 -0.07 -19.30 5.95
N GLY A 83 -0.09 -19.09 4.64
CA GLY A 83 -1.33 -19.03 3.86
C GLY A 83 -1.79 -17.63 3.52
N HIS A 84 -1.09 -16.59 3.99
CA HIS A 84 -1.34 -15.19 3.60
C HIS A 84 -0.28 -14.64 2.63
N HIS A 85 -0.69 -13.66 1.83
CA HIS A 85 0.20 -12.85 1.00
C HIS A 85 0.49 -11.59 1.80
N VAL A 86 1.76 -11.38 2.15
CA VAL A 86 2.13 -10.25 3.01
C VAL A 86 2.67 -9.12 2.15
N TYR A 87 2.01 -7.97 2.21
CA TYR A 87 2.44 -6.75 1.53
C TYR A 87 2.87 -5.71 2.57
N ILE A 88 3.89 -4.91 2.27
CA ILE A 88 4.33 -3.83 3.15
C ILE A 88 4.33 -2.52 2.37
N ASN A 89 3.57 -1.53 2.82
CA ASN A 89 3.66 -0.16 2.32
C ASN A 89 4.70 0.60 3.12
N THR A 90 5.70 1.17 2.46
CA THR A 90 6.83 1.81 3.15
C THR A 90 7.43 2.93 2.32
N THR A 91 8.14 3.84 3.00
CA THR A 91 9.04 4.83 2.38
C THR A 91 10.50 4.35 2.32
N LEU A 92 10.81 3.20 2.95
CA LEU A 92 12.16 2.69 3.25
C LEU A 92 12.95 3.71 4.11
N PRO A 93 12.50 4.00 5.33
CA PRO A 93 13.15 5.01 6.17
C PRO A 93 14.56 4.57 6.58
N THR A 94 15.49 5.52 6.56
CA THR A 94 16.85 5.34 7.10
C THR A 94 17.19 6.46 8.07
N ASN A 95 17.96 6.14 9.10
CA ASN A 95 18.46 7.06 10.13
C ASN A 95 19.89 6.68 10.54
N GLU A 96 20.45 7.35 11.56
CA GLU A 96 21.84 7.16 11.99
C GLU A 96 22.15 5.73 12.48
N THR A 97 21.14 5.00 12.98
CA THR A 97 21.28 3.64 13.54
C THR A 97 20.69 2.56 12.62
N GLN A 98 20.12 2.96 11.48
CA GLN A 98 19.48 2.11 10.48
C GLN A 98 19.74 2.67 9.07
N ASP A 99 20.77 2.15 8.42
CA ASP A 99 21.09 2.46 7.03
C ASP A 99 20.35 1.53 6.04
N ILE A 100 20.61 1.72 4.74
CA ILE A 100 19.99 0.91 3.68
C ILE A 100 20.36 -0.58 3.77
N HIS A 101 21.54 -0.92 4.31
CA HIS A 101 21.98 -2.31 4.42
C HIS A 101 21.20 -3.04 5.50
N LYS A 102 21.02 -2.39 6.67
CA LYS A 102 20.23 -2.96 7.77
C LYS A 102 18.75 -3.13 7.39
N VAL A 103 18.17 -2.16 6.68
CA VAL A 103 16.79 -2.27 6.17
C VAL A 103 16.67 -3.44 5.19
N ALA A 104 17.58 -3.52 4.20
CA ALA A 104 17.58 -4.60 3.23
C ALA A 104 17.80 -5.97 3.89
N GLU A 105 18.68 -6.09 4.88
CA GLU A 105 18.93 -7.33 5.62
C GLU A 105 17.64 -7.87 6.25
N VAL A 106 16.88 -7.03 6.97
CA VAL A 106 15.62 -7.45 7.61
C VAL A 106 14.58 -7.87 6.57
N LEU A 107 14.43 -7.11 5.48
CA LEU A 107 13.48 -7.46 4.41
C LEU A 107 13.86 -8.77 3.72
N ASN A 108 15.14 -8.92 3.35
CA ASN A 108 15.65 -10.10 2.64
C ASN A 108 15.57 -11.37 3.49
N ARG A 109 15.81 -11.27 4.80
CA ARG A 109 15.61 -12.38 5.74
C ARG A 109 14.18 -12.91 5.71
N ASN A 110 13.20 -12.06 5.36
CA ASN A 110 11.77 -12.40 5.31
C ASN A 110 11.24 -12.53 3.88
N LYS A 111 12.10 -12.67 2.86
CA LYS A 111 11.69 -12.70 1.44
C LYS A 111 10.68 -13.79 1.07
N ASP A 112 10.69 -14.91 1.79
CA ASP A 112 9.75 -16.03 1.55
C ASP A 112 8.37 -15.79 2.20
N LYS A 113 8.30 -14.84 3.14
CA LYS A 113 7.07 -14.42 3.83
C LYS A 113 6.44 -13.23 3.12
N ILE A 114 7.26 -12.25 2.74
CA ILE A 114 6.81 -11.00 2.11
C ILE A 114 6.56 -11.25 0.62
N SER A 115 5.33 -11.02 0.19
CA SER A 115 4.91 -11.18 -1.21
C SER A 115 5.34 -9.99 -2.08
N CYS A 116 5.26 -8.77 -1.56
CA CYS A 116 5.80 -7.58 -2.23
C CYS A 116 5.89 -6.39 -1.26
N ILE A 117 6.89 -5.52 -1.43
CA ILE A 117 6.92 -4.21 -0.78
C ILE A 117 6.55 -3.09 -1.76
N ASN A 118 5.69 -2.17 -1.30
CA ASN A 118 5.23 -1.01 -2.04
C ASN A 118 5.98 0.22 -1.56
N VAL A 119 6.97 0.65 -2.35
CA VAL A 119 7.90 1.70 -1.95
C VAL A 119 7.40 3.03 -2.46
N SER A 120 7.04 3.92 -1.54
CA SER A 120 6.49 5.23 -1.90
C SER A 120 7.58 6.14 -2.46
N ARG A 121 7.39 6.59 -3.71
CA ARG A 121 8.19 7.59 -4.41
C ARG A 121 7.22 8.48 -5.19
N HIS A 122 7.28 9.79 -4.98
CA HIS A 122 6.28 10.72 -5.50
C HIS A 122 6.89 11.69 -6.51
N LEU A 123 6.03 12.27 -7.38
CA LEU A 123 6.43 13.31 -8.34
C LEU A 123 7.07 14.54 -7.68
N LYS A 124 6.79 14.77 -6.40
CA LYS A 124 7.42 15.77 -5.54
C LYS A 124 7.93 15.09 -4.29
N HIS A 125 9.13 15.46 -3.82
CA HIS A 125 9.65 14.93 -2.57
C HIS A 125 8.87 15.55 -1.40
N TYR A 126 8.06 14.71 -0.74
CA TYR A 126 7.29 15.10 0.46
C TYR A 126 7.95 14.64 1.76
N VAL A 127 8.85 13.67 1.67
CA VAL A 127 9.55 13.05 2.79
C VAL A 127 11.01 12.83 2.44
N LYS A 128 11.83 12.56 3.45
CA LYS A 128 13.21 12.12 3.24
C LYS A 128 13.18 10.68 2.71
N GLU A 129 13.56 10.51 1.45
CA GLU A 129 13.78 9.21 0.84
C GLU A 129 15.18 8.70 1.21
N CYS A 130 15.34 7.37 1.35
CA CYS A 130 16.66 6.76 1.41
C CYS A 130 17.34 6.80 0.02
N SER A 131 18.62 6.44 -0.02
CA SER A 131 19.31 6.23 -1.29
C SER A 131 18.61 5.17 -2.14
N ASP A 132 18.54 5.39 -3.45
CA ASP A 132 18.01 4.39 -4.41
C ASP A 132 18.91 3.16 -4.51
N GLY A 133 20.17 3.23 -4.07
CA GLY A 133 21.05 2.05 -4.00
C GLY A 133 20.51 0.93 -3.09
N ILE A 134 19.45 1.17 -2.31
CA ILE A 134 18.75 0.09 -1.60
C ILE A 134 18.09 -0.91 -2.57
N PHE A 135 17.63 -0.47 -3.75
CA PHE A 135 16.91 -1.35 -4.68
C PHE A 135 17.80 -2.46 -5.23
N ASP A 136 19.11 -2.19 -5.37
CA ASP A 136 20.12 -3.19 -5.73
C ASP A 136 20.38 -4.22 -4.62
N LEU A 137 20.01 -3.91 -3.38
CA LEU A 137 20.18 -4.78 -2.23
C LEU A 137 18.96 -5.68 -1.96
N LEU A 138 17.78 -5.34 -2.51
CA LEU A 138 16.54 -6.03 -2.19
C LEU A 138 16.39 -7.33 -2.98
N GLU A 139 16.27 -8.44 -2.26
CA GLU A 139 15.89 -9.75 -2.82
C GLU A 139 14.37 -9.97 -2.76
N VAL A 140 13.68 -9.23 -1.89
CA VAL A 140 12.22 -9.27 -1.80
C VAL A 140 11.60 -8.59 -3.03
N PRO A 141 10.48 -9.13 -3.59
CA PRO A 141 9.77 -8.43 -4.65
C PRO A 141 9.35 -7.04 -4.20
N HIS A 142 9.53 -6.05 -5.08
CA HIS A 142 9.23 -4.66 -4.77
C HIS A 142 8.67 -3.94 -5.99
N ARG A 143 7.87 -2.91 -5.74
CA ARG A 143 7.40 -1.98 -6.76
C ARG A 143 7.45 -0.55 -6.26
N ILE A 144 7.68 0.37 -7.18
CA ILE A 144 7.66 1.81 -6.91
C ILE A 144 6.21 2.27 -6.94
N ASN A 145 5.68 2.75 -5.82
CA ASN A 145 4.31 3.23 -5.70
C ASN A 145 4.29 4.76 -5.70
N CYS A 146 3.64 5.35 -6.71
CA CYS A 146 3.55 6.80 -6.88
C CYS A 146 2.09 7.24 -6.95
N VAL A 147 1.61 7.90 -5.89
CA VAL A 147 0.32 8.60 -5.92
C VAL A 147 0.49 9.94 -6.63
N VAL A 148 -0.28 10.17 -7.69
CA VAL A 148 -0.26 11.40 -8.48
C VAL A 148 -1.33 12.36 -7.94
N PHE A 149 -0.90 13.37 -7.18
CA PHE A 149 -1.78 14.38 -6.59
C PHE A 149 -2.00 15.59 -7.50
N GLN A 150 -1.03 15.86 -8.37
CA GLN A 150 -1.02 16.99 -9.28
C GLN A 150 -2.09 16.84 -10.36
N ASP A 151 -2.53 17.96 -10.93
CA ASP A 151 -3.43 17.94 -12.07
C ASP A 151 -2.69 17.38 -13.30
N ALA A 152 -3.26 16.36 -13.94
CA ALA A 152 -2.68 15.70 -15.10
C ALA A 152 -2.59 16.62 -16.33
N ASN A 153 -3.40 17.68 -16.38
CA ASN A 153 -3.38 18.65 -17.47
C ASN A 153 -2.28 19.71 -17.32
N GLU A 154 -1.65 19.82 -16.15
CA GLU A 154 -0.51 20.73 -15.95
C GLU A 154 0.73 20.19 -16.68
N PRO A 155 1.41 21.01 -17.52
CA PRO A 155 2.60 20.58 -18.24
C PRO A 155 3.72 20.03 -17.34
N GLU A 156 3.85 20.59 -16.13
CA GLU A 156 4.86 20.17 -15.14
C GLU A 156 4.61 18.75 -14.63
N THR A 157 3.35 18.28 -14.60
CA THR A 157 3.00 16.91 -14.18
C THR A 157 3.59 15.90 -15.16
N LYS A 158 3.49 16.16 -16.47
CA LYS A 158 4.12 15.30 -17.50
C LYS A 158 5.63 15.25 -17.34
N GLU A 159 6.29 16.40 -17.15
CA GLU A 159 7.74 16.46 -16.97
C GLU A 159 8.19 15.68 -15.73
N LYS A 160 7.51 15.87 -14.59
CA LYS A 160 7.81 15.14 -13.35
C LYS A 160 7.56 13.65 -13.47
N LEU A 161 6.47 13.25 -14.13
CA LEU A 161 6.17 11.84 -14.37
C LEU A 161 7.28 11.19 -15.20
N LEU A 162 7.71 11.81 -16.30
CA LEU A 162 8.83 11.31 -17.11
C LEU A 162 10.12 11.15 -16.28
N LYS A 163 10.44 12.10 -15.39
CA LYS A 163 11.61 11.98 -14.49
C LYS A 163 11.50 10.81 -13.52
N VAL A 164 10.32 10.52 -12.99
CA VAL A 164 10.11 9.36 -12.11
C VAL A 164 10.21 8.05 -12.90
N LEU A 165 9.64 8.00 -14.10
CA LEU A 165 9.74 6.82 -14.98
C LEU A 165 11.18 6.53 -15.41
N ASP A 166 11.97 7.57 -15.71
CA ASP A 166 13.39 7.46 -16.05
C ASP A 166 14.24 7.04 -14.83
N ARG A 167 14.03 7.67 -13.66
CA ARG A 167 14.75 7.34 -12.41
C ARG A 167 14.61 5.88 -12.00
N PHE A 168 13.45 5.27 -12.27
CA PHE A 168 13.13 3.90 -11.88
C PHE A 168 12.93 2.97 -13.08
N ALA A 169 13.55 3.29 -14.21
CA ALA A 169 13.51 2.44 -15.39
C ALA A 169 13.97 1.01 -15.05
N GLY A 170 13.24 0.01 -15.54
CA GLY A 170 13.48 -1.41 -15.25
C GLY A 170 12.80 -1.94 -13.99
N HIS A 171 12.24 -1.08 -13.13
CA HIS A 171 11.40 -1.49 -12.01
C HIS A 171 9.90 -1.53 -12.40
N GLU A 172 9.10 -2.29 -11.64
CA GLU A 172 7.65 -2.14 -11.70
C GLU A 172 7.23 -0.82 -11.04
N ILE A 173 6.49 0.01 -11.79
CA ILE A 173 6.01 1.31 -11.33
C ILE A 173 4.49 1.29 -11.26
N GLN A 174 3.95 1.41 -10.05
CA GLN A 174 2.53 1.53 -9.78
C GLN A 174 2.14 2.99 -9.57
N LEU A 175 1.52 3.59 -10.57
CA LEU A 175 0.87 4.88 -10.49
C LEU A 175 -0.51 4.72 -9.85
N ARG A 176 -0.85 5.62 -8.93
CA ARG A 176 -2.17 5.65 -8.29
C ARG A 176 -2.84 7.00 -8.51
N ALA A 177 -4.10 6.97 -8.90
CA ALA A 177 -4.96 8.14 -8.87
C ALA A 177 -5.09 8.67 -7.43
N ASN A 178 -5.30 9.98 -7.31
CA ASN A 178 -5.72 10.55 -6.04
C ASN A 178 -7.12 10.06 -5.67
N TYR A 179 -7.19 9.12 -4.73
CA TYR A 179 -8.43 8.47 -4.29
C TYR A 179 -9.46 9.45 -3.71
N SER A 180 -9.03 10.63 -3.20
CA SER A 180 -9.98 11.62 -2.68
C SER A 180 -10.87 12.25 -3.75
N LYS A 181 -10.52 12.06 -5.03
CA LYS A 181 -11.29 12.51 -6.19
C LYS A 181 -12.11 11.38 -6.84
N LEU A 182 -12.01 10.15 -6.34
CA LEU A 182 -12.66 8.99 -6.96
C LEU A 182 -14.03 8.70 -6.35
N THR A 183 -14.96 8.35 -7.24
CA THR A 183 -16.35 7.98 -6.94
C THR A 183 -16.73 6.76 -7.80
N LEU A 184 -17.90 6.15 -7.53
CA LEU A 184 -18.39 5.05 -8.36
C LEU A 184 -18.59 5.45 -9.83
N ASP A 185 -18.92 6.72 -10.08
CA ASP A 185 -19.16 7.22 -11.43
C ASP A 185 -17.88 7.30 -12.27
N ASN A 186 -16.73 7.56 -11.63
CA ASN A 186 -15.47 7.80 -12.34
C ASN A 186 -14.40 6.72 -12.11
N VAL A 187 -14.53 5.85 -11.10
CA VAL A 187 -13.47 4.88 -10.78
C VAL A 187 -13.22 3.92 -11.94
N PHE A 188 -14.26 3.55 -12.69
CA PHE A 188 -14.16 2.66 -13.86
C PHE A 188 -14.05 3.38 -15.19
N ASP A 189 -14.15 4.71 -15.21
CA ASP A 189 -14.08 5.50 -16.43
C ASP A 189 -12.63 5.65 -16.90
N THR A 190 -12.40 5.49 -18.20
CA THR A 190 -11.14 5.81 -18.88
C THR A 190 -11.30 6.94 -19.89
N GLU A 191 -12.52 7.23 -20.32
CA GLU A 191 -12.77 8.21 -21.36
C GLU A 191 -12.50 9.61 -20.86
N GLN A 192 -12.98 9.98 -19.66
CA GLN A 192 -12.78 11.30 -19.03
C GLN A 192 -11.68 11.32 -17.97
N ASP A 193 -10.76 10.34 -18.01
CA ASP A 193 -9.65 10.27 -17.07
C ASP A 193 -8.39 10.94 -17.66
N ASP A 194 -8.12 12.16 -17.22
CA ASP A 194 -6.96 12.94 -17.69
C ASP A 194 -5.62 12.28 -17.35
N LEU A 195 -5.53 11.57 -16.22
CA LEU A 195 -4.30 10.87 -15.86
C LEU A 195 -4.11 9.63 -16.75
N PHE A 196 -5.19 8.89 -17.05
CA PHE A 196 -5.14 7.80 -18.03
C PHE A 196 -4.67 8.30 -19.40
N ARG A 197 -5.23 9.41 -19.89
CA ARG A 197 -4.85 10.03 -21.17
C ARG A 197 -3.38 10.48 -21.14
N LEU A 198 -2.93 11.09 -20.04
CA LEU A 198 -1.54 11.50 -19.87
C LEU A 198 -0.59 10.31 -19.95
N ILE A 199 -0.86 9.24 -19.20
CA ILE A 199 -0.04 8.01 -19.20
C ILE A 199 -0.05 7.38 -20.60
N SER A 200 -1.21 7.32 -21.27
CA SER A 200 -1.34 6.82 -22.64
C SER A 200 -0.55 7.66 -23.68
N SER A 201 -0.26 8.92 -23.37
CA SER A 201 0.59 9.78 -24.22
C SER A 201 2.09 9.54 -24.03
N ILE A 202 2.48 8.74 -23.02
CA ILE A 202 3.87 8.46 -22.63
C ILE A 202 4.21 7.00 -22.88
N ALA A 203 3.31 6.08 -22.51
CA ALA A 203 3.53 4.64 -22.50
C ALA A 203 2.44 3.91 -23.30
N GLU A 204 2.78 2.75 -23.86
CA GLU A 204 1.87 1.94 -24.66
C GLU A 204 0.86 1.21 -23.76
N TYR A 205 -0.43 1.45 -23.96
CA TYR A 205 -1.49 0.72 -23.25
C TYR A 205 -1.55 -0.75 -23.67
N LYS A 206 -1.49 -1.66 -22.70
CA LYS A 206 -1.51 -3.12 -22.93
C LYS A 206 -2.82 -3.80 -22.52
N GLY A 207 -3.67 -3.14 -21.75
CA GLY A 207 -4.96 -3.67 -21.35
C GLY A 207 -5.32 -3.42 -19.89
N GLN A 208 -6.50 -3.89 -19.50
CA GLN A 208 -6.99 -3.82 -18.12
C GLN A 208 -6.36 -4.94 -17.27
N LEU A 209 -5.90 -4.60 -16.07
CA LEU A 209 -5.37 -5.56 -15.09
C LEU A 209 -6.50 -6.17 -14.27
N GLU A 210 -7.24 -5.32 -13.56
CA GLU A 210 -8.39 -5.72 -12.77
C GLU A 210 -9.55 -4.74 -12.95
N LYS A 211 -10.76 -5.25 -12.73
CA LYS A 211 -12.00 -4.47 -12.60
C LYS A 211 -12.84 -5.05 -11.47
N GLU A 212 -12.51 -4.66 -10.25
CA GLU A 212 -13.17 -5.11 -9.02
C GLU A 212 -14.17 -4.07 -8.52
N LEU A 213 -14.97 -4.42 -7.51
CA LEU A 213 -16.00 -3.53 -6.97
C LEU A 213 -15.45 -2.18 -6.47
N PHE A 214 -14.24 -2.17 -5.89
CA PHE A 214 -13.64 -0.99 -5.25
C PHE A 214 -12.48 -0.37 -6.03
N ARG A 215 -12.00 -1.05 -7.08
CA ARG A 215 -10.80 -0.64 -7.81
C ARG A 215 -10.79 -1.13 -9.25
N THR A 216 -10.04 -0.40 -10.07
CA THR A 216 -9.64 -0.85 -11.41
C THR A 216 -8.15 -0.59 -11.59
N GLY A 217 -7.51 -1.46 -12.38
CA GLY A 217 -6.11 -1.35 -12.73
C GLY A 217 -5.91 -1.42 -14.25
N PHE A 218 -4.89 -0.74 -14.74
CA PHE A 218 -4.53 -0.69 -16.15
C PHE A 218 -3.05 -0.97 -16.32
N LEU A 219 -2.69 -1.65 -17.40
CA LEU A 219 -1.32 -2.00 -17.73
C LEU A 219 -0.82 -1.15 -18.89
N PHE A 220 0.37 -0.59 -18.71
CA PHE A 220 1.13 0.12 -19.72
C PHE A 220 2.55 -0.45 -19.80
N GLN A 221 3.18 -0.29 -20.96
CA GLN A 221 4.58 -0.63 -21.21
C GLN A 221 5.33 0.63 -21.67
N LEU A 222 6.48 0.89 -21.06
CA LEU A 222 7.43 1.90 -21.52
C LEU A 222 8.82 1.26 -21.55
N ASP A 223 9.35 1.06 -22.75
CA ASP A 223 10.58 0.28 -22.97
C ASP A 223 10.51 -1.08 -22.25
N ASP A 224 11.43 -1.36 -21.33
CA ASP A 224 11.43 -2.58 -20.51
C ASP A 224 10.64 -2.44 -19.19
N SER A 225 10.12 -1.24 -18.89
CA SER A 225 9.42 -0.94 -17.64
C SER A 225 7.94 -1.28 -17.70
N ARG A 226 7.48 -2.04 -16.70
CA ARG A 226 6.06 -2.33 -16.47
C ARG A 226 5.43 -1.22 -15.64
N ILE A 227 4.46 -0.51 -16.22
CA ILE A 227 3.73 0.57 -15.53
C ILE A 227 2.30 0.11 -15.29
N THR A 228 1.86 0.16 -14.04
CA THR A 228 0.45 -0.06 -13.69
C THR A 228 -0.19 1.25 -13.25
N TYR A 229 -1.45 1.46 -13.59
CA TYR A 229 -2.24 2.59 -13.15
C TYR A 229 -3.48 2.11 -12.42
N HIS A 230 -3.59 2.41 -11.13
CA HIS A 230 -4.69 1.97 -10.29
C HIS A 230 -5.56 3.14 -9.82
N LYS A 231 -6.86 2.91 -9.85
CA LYS A 231 -7.90 3.77 -9.30
C LYS A 231 -8.62 2.99 -8.20
N THR A 232 -8.72 3.57 -7.01
CA THR A 232 -9.33 2.93 -5.84
C THR A 232 -10.28 3.91 -5.17
N LEU A 233 -11.46 3.45 -4.77
CA LEU A 233 -12.41 4.25 -4.02
C LEU A 233 -11.85 4.65 -2.63
N PRO A 234 -12.29 5.78 -2.07
CA PRO A 234 -11.89 6.24 -0.73
C PRO A 234 -12.62 5.51 0.42
N TYR A 235 -13.31 4.42 0.12
CA TYR A 235 -14.07 3.60 1.05
C TYR A 235 -14.01 2.13 0.62
N SER A 236 -14.20 1.24 1.59
CA SER A 236 -14.11 -0.21 1.40
C SER A 236 -15.38 -0.97 1.70
N LYS A 237 -16.52 -0.28 1.85
CA LYS A 237 -17.85 -0.92 1.98
C LYS A 237 -18.86 -0.38 0.97
N ILE A 238 -19.48 -1.28 0.21
CA ILE A 238 -20.59 -0.98 -0.71
C ILE A 238 -21.68 -2.04 -0.55
N ASN A 239 -22.90 -1.63 -0.19
CA ASN A 239 -24.07 -2.52 -0.10
C ASN A 239 -23.79 -3.81 0.70
N GLY A 240 -23.08 -3.70 1.83
CA GLY A 240 -22.74 -4.82 2.70
C GLY A 240 -21.55 -5.67 2.25
N ARG A 241 -20.99 -5.43 1.06
CA ARG A 241 -19.71 -6.04 0.64
C ARG A 241 -18.56 -5.22 1.17
N VAL A 242 -17.56 -5.90 1.72
CA VAL A 242 -16.33 -5.29 2.25
C VAL A 242 -15.16 -5.64 1.32
N GLY A 243 -14.34 -4.66 0.98
CA GLY A 243 -13.13 -4.80 0.17
C GLY A 243 -11.86 -4.87 1.00
N ASP A 244 -11.85 -4.19 2.16
CA ASP A 244 -10.75 -4.18 3.11
C ASP A 244 -11.28 -4.21 4.55
N ILE A 245 -10.64 -5.00 5.40
CA ILE A 245 -10.83 -5.00 6.84
C ILE A 245 -9.60 -4.35 7.48
N ILE A 246 -9.82 -3.35 8.34
CA ILE A 246 -8.77 -2.51 8.88
C ILE A 246 -8.53 -2.86 10.35
N ILE A 247 -7.36 -3.40 10.65
CA ILE A 247 -6.87 -3.51 12.03
C ILE A 247 -6.16 -2.19 12.36
N ARG A 248 -6.77 -1.39 13.23
CA ARG A 248 -6.17 -0.13 13.72
C ARG A 248 -4.99 -0.44 14.64
N GLN A 249 -4.16 0.57 14.85
CA GLN A 249 -3.03 0.57 15.78
C GLN A 249 -3.41 0.31 17.26
N THR A 250 -4.70 0.44 17.60
CA THR A 250 -5.29 0.07 18.90
C THR A 250 -5.62 -1.43 19.01
N GLY A 251 -5.59 -2.16 17.88
CA GLY A 251 -6.05 -3.53 17.70
C GLY A 251 -7.55 -3.67 17.44
N GLU A 252 -8.30 -2.57 17.37
CA GLU A 252 -9.71 -2.58 16.95
C GLU A 252 -9.82 -2.85 15.45
N ILE A 253 -10.91 -3.50 15.04
CA ILE A 253 -11.13 -3.96 13.67
C ILE A 253 -12.28 -3.16 13.07
N TYR A 254 -12.12 -2.67 11.84
CA TYR A 254 -13.12 -1.86 11.13
C TYR A 254 -13.34 -2.37 9.70
N ASP A 255 -14.49 -2.06 9.12
CA ASP A 255 -14.80 -2.38 7.71
C ASP A 255 -14.46 -1.25 6.71
N ASP A 256 -13.87 -0.15 7.20
CA ASP A 256 -13.41 0.95 6.37
C ASP A 256 -12.21 1.69 6.99
N TRP A 257 -11.48 2.39 6.12
CA TRP A 257 -10.29 3.18 6.41
C TRP A 257 -10.61 4.54 7.01
N ASN A 258 -11.79 5.08 6.70
CA ASN A 258 -12.20 6.41 7.11
C ASN A 258 -12.99 6.38 8.43
N ASN A 259 -13.33 7.56 8.94
CA ASN A 259 -14.06 7.72 10.21
C ASN A 259 -15.54 7.30 10.14
N TYR A 260 -16.00 6.81 8.98
CA TYR A 260 -17.35 6.28 8.79
C TYR A 260 -17.40 4.75 8.86
N GLY A 261 -16.24 4.09 9.01
CA GLY A 261 -16.17 2.65 9.21
C GLY A 261 -16.83 2.23 10.52
N GLU A 262 -17.48 1.07 10.51
CA GLU A 262 -18.08 0.46 11.68
C GLU A 262 -17.08 -0.50 12.33
N GLU A 263 -17.02 -0.49 13.67
CA GLU A 263 -16.20 -1.46 14.40
C GLU A 263 -16.79 -2.86 14.19
N LEU A 264 -15.95 -3.77 13.72
CA LEU A 264 -16.29 -5.16 13.53
C LEU A 264 -16.01 -5.94 14.82
N THR A 265 -17.05 -6.59 15.32
CA THR A 265 -16.97 -7.51 16.44
C THR A 265 -16.83 -8.96 15.95
N LEU A 266 -16.53 -9.89 16.85
CA LEU A 266 -16.51 -11.32 16.53
C LEU A 266 -17.81 -11.76 15.80
N ASN A 267 -18.96 -11.26 16.26
CA ASN A 267 -20.27 -11.62 15.71
C ASN A 267 -20.48 -11.11 14.29
N SER A 268 -19.92 -9.95 13.92
CA SER A 268 -20.02 -9.43 12.56
C SER A 268 -19.08 -10.11 11.57
N LEU A 269 -18.07 -10.85 12.07
CA LEU A 269 -17.06 -11.52 11.25
C LEU A 269 -17.35 -13.01 11.01
N THR A 270 -18.26 -13.61 11.78
CA THR A 270 -18.55 -15.06 11.74
C THR A 270 -19.95 -15.40 11.23
N LEU A 271 -20.68 -14.42 10.69
CA LEU A 271 -22.00 -14.58 10.05
C LEU A 271 -21.88 -14.38 8.53
#